data_AF-A0A7V8V4V7-F1
#
_entry.id   AF-A0A7V8V4V7-F1
#
_cell.length_a   1.000
_cell.length_b   1.000
_cell.length_c   1.000
_cell.angle_alpha   90.00
_cell.angle_beta   90.00
_cell.angle_gamma   90.00
#
_symmetry.space_group_name_H-M   'P 1'
#
loop_
_entity.id
_entity.type
_entity.pdbx_description
1 polymer ?
#
loop_
_entity_poly.entity_id
_entity_poly.type
_entity_poly.pdbx_seq_one_letter_code
_entity_poly.pdbx_strand_id
1 'polypeptide(L)'
;MFSSIKRREMTAKWFLRINVYDRINYLNSREASGTLRGNIDVKRFSAAILLLVLVVAGCEEAKSGLKGVQGKVTVDGQPAPEGSQVSFNMVGESYTFTTRTDAAGEYAYLPPPQAPLEPGEYEVAILPPPSQAIEDETGLSVEVKTKGAPKSYGKFSNPRSSGIKTTLGGDVITLDITVET
;
A
#
# COMPACT_ATOMS: atom_id res chain seq x y z
N MET A 1 -5.59 49.99 6.58
CA MET A 1 -6.92 49.57 7.09
C MET A 1 -6.83 48.06 7.31
N PHE A 2 -6.57 47.62 8.53
CA PHE A 2 -6.50 46.20 8.92
C PHE A 2 -7.87 45.74 9.41
N SER A 3 -8.39 44.63 8.89
CA SER A 3 -9.50 43.84 9.43
C SER A 3 -9.69 42.63 8.52
N SER A 4 -9.97 41.40 8.93
CA SER A 4 -9.88 40.69 10.19
C SER A 4 -10.10 39.22 9.81
N ILE A 5 -9.39 38.33 10.49
CA ILE A 5 -9.59 36.88 10.48
C ILE A 5 -11.05 36.55 10.83
N LYS A 6 -11.73 35.67 10.06
CA LYS A 6 -12.72 34.76 10.66
C LYS A 6 -12.83 33.43 9.92
N ARG A 7 -12.42 32.41 10.67
CA ARG A 7 -12.51 30.97 10.50
C ARG A 7 -13.97 30.50 10.65
N ARG A 8 -14.26 29.28 10.14
CA ARG A 8 -15.47 28.41 10.31
C ARG A 8 -16.43 28.46 9.12
N GLU A 9 -17.07 27.39 8.67
CA GLU A 9 -17.14 25.97 9.03
C GLU A 9 -17.87 25.32 7.85
N MET A 10 -17.35 24.24 7.26
CA MET A 10 -18.14 23.36 6.38
C MET A 10 -18.32 22.02 7.07
N THR A 11 -19.50 21.90 7.68
CA THR A 11 -20.14 20.70 8.16
C THR A 11 -20.56 19.80 6.99
N ALA A 12 -20.05 18.57 6.92
CA ALA A 12 -20.80 17.39 6.44
C ALA A 12 -19.91 16.14 6.50
N LYS A 13 -20.01 15.34 7.56
CA LYS A 13 -19.78 13.89 7.49
C LYS A 13 -20.75 13.19 8.42
N TRP A 14 -21.91 12.90 7.86
CA TRP A 14 -22.75 11.78 8.26
C TRP A 14 -22.01 10.48 7.90
N PHE A 15 -21.88 9.54 8.84
CA PHE A 15 -22.48 8.18 8.78
C PHE A 15 -21.78 7.21 9.75
N LEU A 16 -22.60 6.69 10.67
CA LEU A 16 -22.58 5.37 11.33
C LEU A 16 -21.29 4.89 12.01
N ARG A 17 -21.23 5.09 13.33
CA ARG A 17 -20.61 4.12 14.25
C ARG A 17 -21.74 3.35 14.93
N ILE A 18 -21.97 2.12 14.48
CA ILE A 18 -22.86 1.17 15.15
C ILE A 18 -22.10 0.69 16.39
N ASN A 19 -22.60 1.07 17.57
CA ASN A 19 -22.24 0.50 18.85
C ASN A 19 -22.71 -0.97 18.88
N VAL A 20 -21.78 -1.91 18.85
CA VAL A 20 -22.05 -3.32 19.18
C VAL A 20 -21.38 -3.62 20.51
N TYR A 21 -21.97 -3.10 21.59
CA TYR A 21 -21.70 -3.52 22.96
C TYR A 21 -23.01 -3.47 23.74
N ASP A 22 -24.00 -4.25 23.29
CA ASP A 22 -25.20 -4.48 24.09
C ASP A 22 -25.95 -5.73 23.62
N ARG A 23 -25.46 -6.92 24.00
CA ARG A 23 -26.27 -8.16 23.95
C ARG A 23 -25.70 -9.40 24.64
N ILE A 24 -25.30 -9.31 25.90
CA ILE A 24 -25.21 -10.52 26.74
C ILE A 24 -25.71 -10.20 28.14
N ASN A 25 -27.03 -10.08 28.28
CA ASN A 25 -27.72 -10.27 29.55
C ASN A 25 -29.22 -10.43 29.28
N TYR A 26 -29.61 -11.63 28.83
CA TYR A 26 -31.00 -12.08 28.94
C TYR A 26 -30.99 -13.50 29.50
N LEU A 27 -31.08 -13.55 30.82
CA LEU A 27 -32.00 -14.40 31.57
C LEU A 27 -32.11 -15.86 31.09
N ASN A 28 -31.14 -16.66 31.52
CA ASN A 28 -31.30 -18.10 31.61
C ASN A 28 -32.25 -18.43 32.77
N SER A 29 -33.55 -18.41 32.49
CA SER A 29 -34.60 -18.80 33.42
C SER A 29 -35.61 -19.68 32.69
N ARG A 30 -35.29 -20.97 32.59
CA ARG A 30 -36.32 -22.02 32.54
C ARG A 30 -35.89 -23.20 33.39
N GLU A 31 -36.65 -23.37 34.45
CA GLU A 31 -36.78 -24.58 35.23
C GLU A 31 -37.08 -25.76 34.32
N ALA A 32 -36.32 -26.84 34.50
CA ALA A 32 -36.70 -28.18 34.09
C ALA A 32 -36.32 -29.13 35.20
N SER A 33 -37.26 -29.29 36.13
CA SER A 33 -37.35 -30.40 37.06
C SER A 33 -37.32 -31.72 36.30
N GLY A 34 -36.30 -32.54 36.56
CA GLY A 34 -36.12 -33.87 36.01
C GLY A 34 -35.32 -34.73 36.99
N THR A 35 -36.05 -35.40 37.89
CA THR A 35 -35.54 -36.36 38.85
C THR A 35 -34.97 -37.58 38.15
N LEU A 36 -33.65 -37.80 38.19
CA LEU A 36 -33.07 -39.12 38.01
C LEU A 36 -31.95 -39.35 39.02
N ARG A 37 -32.26 -40.21 40.00
CA ARG A 37 -31.32 -40.91 40.86
C ARG A 37 -30.27 -41.61 39.98
N GLY A 38 -29.02 -41.21 40.13
CA GLY A 38 -27.87 -41.95 39.65
C GLY A 38 -26.70 -41.67 40.59
N ASN A 39 -26.35 -42.65 41.41
CA ASN A 39 -25.10 -42.63 42.18
C ASN A 39 -23.95 -42.65 41.19
N ILE A 40 -23.21 -41.55 41.08
CA ILE A 40 -21.96 -41.49 40.30
C ILE A 40 -20.91 -40.85 41.18
N ASP A 41 -19.88 -41.63 41.49
CA ASP A 41 -18.72 -41.28 42.31
C ASP A 41 -18.06 -39.97 41.86
N VAL A 42 -18.29 -38.90 42.62
CA VAL A 42 -17.69 -37.57 42.46
C VAL A 42 -16.29 -37.54 43.09
N LYS A 43 -15.39 -38.41 42.63
CA LYS A 43 -13.97 -38.33 42.98
C LYS A 43 -13.16 -38.86 41.81
N ARG A 44 -12.72 -37.96 40.91
CA ARG A 44 -11.53 -38.07 40.01
C ARG A 44 -11.67 -37.40 38.64
N PHE A 45 -12.31 -36.23 38.49
CA PHE A 45 -12.15 -35.46 37.24
C PHE A 45 -12.09 -33.95 37.52
N SER A 46 -11.27 -33.55 38.50
CA SER A 46 -11.15 -32.18 39.01
C SER A 46 -9.81 -31.51 38.62
N ALA A 47 -9.31 -31.73 37.39
CA ALA A 47 -8.08 -31.05 36.96
C ALA A 47 -7.92 -30.85 35.45
N ALA A 48 -8.68 -31.53 34.58
CA ALA A 48 -8.34 -31.58 33.16
C ALA A 48 -9.07 -30.55 32.27
N ILE A 49 -10.16 -29.94 32.74
CA ILE A 49 -11.05 -29.13 31.87
C ILE A 49 -10.73 -27.62 31.91
N LEU A 50 -9.95 -27.14 32.90
CA LEU A 50 -9.65 -25.72 33.04
C LEU A 50 -8.47 -25.20 32.18
N LEU A 51 -7.80 -26.07 31.42
CA LEU A 51 -6.54 -25.75 30.73
C LEU A 51 -6.66 -25.62 29.20
N LEU A 52 -7.89 -25.57 28.66
CA LEU A 52 -8.15 -25.59 27.20
C LEU A 52 -8.71 -24.27 26.61
N VAL A 53 -8.67 -23.15 27.33
CA VAL A 53 -9.35 -21.91 26.90
C VAL A 53 -8.40 -20.79 26.42
N LEU A 54 -7.08 -20.98 26.43
CA LEU A 54 -6.12 -19.88 26.22
C LEU A 54 -5.46 -19.78 24.82
N VAL A 55 -5.85 -20.55 23.81
CA VAL A 55 -5.14 -20.59 22.50
C VAL A 55 -5.91 -19.92 21.35
N VAL A 56 -6.76 -18.94 21.63
CA VAL A 56 -7.38 -18.10 20.58
C VAL A 56 -6.95 -16.64 20.73
N ALA A 57 -5.68 -16.41 21.07
CA ALA A 57 -5.03 -15.16 20.71
C ALA A 57 -4.88 -15.20 19.19
N GLY A 58 -5.75 -14.49 18.48
CA GLY A 58 -5.69 -14.35 17.03
C GLY A 58 -4.28 -13.96 16.64
N CYS A 59 -3.64 -14.81 15.82
CA CYS A 59 -2.72 -14.30 14.83
C CYS A 59 -3.53 -13.33 13.97
N GLU A 60 -3.51 -12.04 14.31
CA GLU A 60 -3.56 -11.04 13.26
C GLU A 60 -2.36 -11.38 12.39
N GLU A 61 -2.62 -12.01 11.25
CA GLU A 61 -1.64 -12.14 10.18
C GLU A 61 -1.13 -10.72 9.94
N ALA A 62 0.06 -10.44 10.46
CA ALA A 62 0.79 -9.24 10.12
C ALA A 62 0.81 -9.24 8.60
N LYS A 63 0.03 -8.34 7.98
CA LYS A 63 -0.01 -8.19 6.53
C LYS A 63 1.45 -8.06 6.12
N SER A 64 1.96 -9.12 5.48
CA SER A 64 3.37 -9.20 5.13
C SER A 64 3.58 -8.10 4.10
N GLY A 65 4.04 -6.94 4.58
CA GLY A 65 4.25 -5.77 3.77
C GLY A 65 5.24 -6.15 2.68
N LEU A 66 4.90 -5.77 1.46
CA LEU A 66 5.76 -5.95 0.30
C LEU A 66 7.17 -5.40 0.59
N LYS A 67 8.20 -6.22 0.36
CA LYS A 67 9.59 -5.86 0.65
C LYS A 67 10.18 -4.87 -0.36
N GLY A 68 9.62 -4.80 -1.57
CA GLY A 68 10.02 -3.82 -2.57
C GLY A 68 9.79 -4.27 -4.01
N VAL A 69 10.17 -3.41 -4.94
CA VAL A 69 10.21 -3.70 -6.38
C VAL A 69 11.54 -3.25 -6.96
N GLN A 70 12.08 -4.02 -7.87
CA GLN A 70 13.30 -3.67 -8.60
C GLN A 70 13.19 -4.10 -10.06
N GLY A 71 14.08 -3.62 -10.92
CA GLY A 71 14.17 -4.08 -12.30
C GLY A 71 14.90 -3.10 -13.17
N LYS A 72 14.81 -3.29 -14.48
CA LYS A 72 15.46 -2.46 -15.48
C LYS A 72 14.48 -1.87 -16.47
N VAL A 73 14.65 -0.59 -16.79
CA VAL A 73 13.92 0.06 -17.89
C VAL A 73 14.83 0.19 -19.10
N THR A 74 14.36 -0.31 -20.22
CA THR A 74 15.02 -0.21 -21.53
C THR A 74 14.12 0.56 -22.49
N VAL A 75 14.66 1.51 -23.23
CA VAL A 75 13.99 2.35 -24.23
C VAL A 75 14.70 2.16 -25.56
N ASP A 76 13.99 1.69 -26.58
CA ASP A 76 14.52 1.45 -27.94
C ASP A 76 15.79 0.59 -27.95
N GLY A 77 15.84 -0.41 -27.08
CA GLY A 77 16.98 -1.31 -26.91
C GLY A 77 18.18 -0.72 -26.14
N GLN A 78 18.09 0.51 -25.65
CA GLN A 78 19.09 1.16 -24.80
C GLN A 78 18.58 1.32 -23.36
N PRO A 79 19.46 1.36 -22.33
CA PRO A 79 19.03 1.71 -20.98
C PRO A 79 18.28 3.03 -20.93
N ALA A 80 17.21 3.11 -20.13
CA ALA A 80 16.51 4.36 -19.92
C ALA A 80 17.46 5.44 -19.34
N PRO A 81 17.33 6.71 -19.76
CA PRO A 81 18.10 7.81 -19.20
C PRO A 81 18.04 7.85 -17.67
N GLU A 82 19.17 8.17 -17.04
CA GLU A 82 19.25 8.37 -15.59
C GLU A 82 18.20 9.39 -15.12
N GLY A 83 17.54 9.07 -14.01
CA GLY A 83 16.51 9.90 -13.41
C GLY A 83 15.13 9.74 -14.05
N SER A 84 14.95 8.85 -15.03
CA SER A 84 13.61 8.51 -15.56
C SER A 84 12.75 7.99 -14.43
N GLN A 85 11.53 8.50 -14.31
CA GLN A 85 10.63 8.16 -13.21
C GLN A 85 9.76 6.97 -13.58
N VAL A 86 9.78 5.93 -12.76
CA VAL A 86 8.86 4.79 -12.83
C VAL A 86 7.77 5.00 -11.78
N SER A 87 6.53 5.12 -12.22
CA SER A 87 5.36 5.36 -11.39
C SER A 87 4.48 4.12 -11.34
N PHE A 88 4.13 3.69 -10.13
CA PHE A 88 3.24 2.56 -9.87
C PHE A 88 1.95 3.07 -9.27
N ASN A 89 0.83 2.82 -9.93
CA ASN A 89 -0.50 3.28 -9.50
C ASN A 89 -1.37 2.06 -9.20
N MET A 90 -1.86 1.93 -7.98
CA MET A 90 -2.69 0.81 -7.60
C MET A 90 -4.04 0.87 -8.32
N VAL A 91 -4.47 -0.24 -8.92
CA VAL A 91 -5.71 -0.30 -9.68
C VAL A 91 -6.90 -0.21 -8.72
N GLY A 92 -7.79 0.77 -8.98
CA GLY A 92 -9.00 0.98 -8.17
C GLY A 92 -8.78 1.79 -6.89
N GLU A 93 -7.54 2.18 -6.58
CA GLU A 93 -7.20 2.95 -5.38
C GLU A 93 -6.43 4.24 -5.73
N SER A 94 -6.33 5.18 -4.78
CA SER A 94 -5.53 6.41 -4.95
C SER A 94 -4.07 6.22 -4.51
N TYR A 95 -3.63 4.99 -4.28
CA TYR A 95 -2.28 4.69 -3.82
C TYR A 95 -1.31 4.68 -5.01
N THR A 96 -0.31 5.55 -4.95
CA THR A 96 0.74 5.67 -5.97
C THR A 96 2.09 5.82 -5.30
N PHE A 97 3.11 5.16 -5.84
CA PHE A 97 4.50 5.40 -5.47
C PHE A 97 5.37 5.52 -6.72
N THR A 98 6.54 6.15 -6.56
CA THR A 98 7.45 6.40 -7.67
C THR A 98 8.88 6.06 -7.28
N THR A 99 9.66 5.66 -8.27
CA THR A 99 11.10 5.45 -8.17
C THR A 99 11.79 6.01 -9.42
N ARG A 100 13.12 6.05 -9.43
CA ARG A 100 13.92 6.58 -10.52
C ARG A 100 14.94 5.57 -10.99
N THR A 101 15.23 5.60 -12.29
CA THR A 101 16.31 4.82 -12.88
C THR A 101 17.67 5.45 -12.61
N ASP A 102 18.69 4.61 -12.47
CA ASP A 102 20.09 5.02 -12.47
C ASP A 102 20.67 5.11 -13.89
N ALA A 103 21.99 5.29 -14.01
CA ALA A 103 22.70 5.37 -15.28
C ALA A 103 22.72 4.05 -16.09
N ALA A 104 22.44 2.91 -15.44
CA ALA A 104 22.30 1.61 -16.10
C ALA A 104 20.84 1.32 -16.51
N GLY A 105 19.92 2.27 -16.25
CA GLY A 105 18.48 2.09 -16.45
C GLY A 105 17.82 1.23 -15.37
N GLU A 106 18.54 0.89 -14.30
CA GLU A 106 18.06 0.05 -13.20
C GLU A 106 17.31 0.90 -12.19
N TYR A 107 16.26 0.34 -11.60
CA TYR A 107 15.49 0.99 -10.56
C TYR A 107 15.23 0.03 -9.41
N ALA A 108 15.14 0.58 -8.20
CA ALA A 108 14.74 -0.15 -7.01
C ALA A 108 13.90 0.75 -6.11
N TYR A 109 12.92 0.16 -5.45
CA TYR A 109 12.10 0.82 -4.45
C TYR A 109 11.90 -0.12 -3.27
N LEU A 110 12.40 0.31 -2.12
CA LEU A 110 12.22 -0.37 -0.84
C LEU A 110 11.34 0.53 0.04
N PRO A 111 10.08 0.16 0.34
CA PRO A 111 9.22 0.97 1.17
C PRO A 111 9.79 1.10 2.59
N PRO A 112 9.64 2.27 3.24
CA PRO A 112 10.00 2.40 4.64
C PRO A 112 9.05 1.56 5.52
N PRO A 113 9.50 1.09 6.70
CA PRO A 113 8.67 0.28 7.60
C PRO A 113 7.35 0.93 8.03
N GLN A 114 7.27 2.25 7.92
CA GLN A 114 6.13 3.07 8.39
C GLN A 114 5.06 3.24 7.30
N ALA A 115 5.38 2.91 6.05
CA ALA A 115 4.48 2.96 4.91
C ALA A 115 4.78 1.78 3.98
N PRO A 116 4.41 0.55 4.39
CA PRO A 116 4.61 -0.63 3.55
C PRO A 116 3.84 -0.49 2.25
N LEU A 117 4.36 -1.12 1.19
CA LEU A 117 3.64 -1.24 -0.07
C LEU A 117 2.40 -2.12 0.12
N GLU A 118 1.27 -1.69 -0.42
CA GLU A 118 0.04 -2.45 -0.39
C GLU A 118 0.06 -3.55 -1.46
N PRO A 119 -0.25 -4.82 -1.12
CA PRO A 119 -0.33 -5.87 -2.12
C PRO A 119 -1.54 -5.67 -3.02
N GLY A 120 -1.38 -5.87 -4.32
CA GLY A 120 -2.44 -5.65 -5.30
C GLY A 120 -1.94 -5.52 -6.73
N GLU A 121 -2.86 -5.22 -7.64
CA GLU A 121 -2.54 -4.92 -9.04
C GLU A 121 -2.17 -3.44 -9.20
N TYR A 122 -1.08 -3.17 -9.92
CA TYR A 122 -0.55 -1.85 -10.20
C TYR A 122 -0.41 -1.62 -11.69
N GLU A 123 -0.84 -0.44 -12.14
CA GLU A 123 -0.55 0.13 -13.45
C GLU A 123 0.76 0.92 -13.40
N VAL A 124 1.68 0.59 -14.30
CA VAL A 124 3.01 1.19 -14.35
C VAL A 124 3.10 2.21 -15.47
N ALA A 125 3.68 3.37 -15.17
CA ALA A 125 3.99 4.41 -16.14
C ALA A 125 5.45 4.83 -16.03
N ILE A 126 6.03 5.24 -17.14
CA ILE A 126 7.41 5.70 -17.20
C ILE A 126 7.38 7.14 -17.70
N LEU A 127 7.96 8.05 -16.93
CA LEU A 127 8.06 9.45 -17.27
C LEU A 127 9.53 9.81 -17.51
N PRO A 128 9.79 10.69 -18.50
CA PRO A 128 11.14 11.16 -18.74
C PRO A 128 11.71 11.87 -17.51
N PRO A 129 13.05 11.92 -17.37
CA PRO A 129 13.68 12.58 -16.25
C PRO A 129 13.23 14.05 -16.16
N PRO A 130 12.99 14.57 -14.95
CA PRO A 130 12.65 15.98 -14.77
C PRO A 130 13.81 16.85 -15.24
N SER A 131 13.49 17.99 -15.85
CA SER A 131 14.51 18.97 -16.22
C SER A 131 15.04 19.65 -14.95
N GLN A 132 16.35 19.82 -14.86
CA GLN A 132 16.98 20.45 -13.71
C GLN A 132 17.08 21.96 -13.96
N ALA A 133 16.68 22.78 -12.99
CA ALA A 133 16.98 24.20 -13.04
C ALA A 133 18.38 24.40 -12.45
N ILE A 134 19.29 24.95 -13.25
CA ILE A 134 20.62 25.36 -12.79
C ILE A 134 20.66 26.87 -12.81
N GLU A 135 21.08 27.48 -11.71
CA GLU A 135 21.33 28.91 -11.67
C GLU A 135 22.67 29.19 -12.36
N ASP A 136 22.66 30.02 -13.40
CA ASP A 136 23.89 30.42 -14.07
C ASP A 136 24.64 31.50 -13.27
N GLU A 137 25.83 31.88 -13.74
CA GLU A 137 26.69 32.88 -13.09
C GLU A 137 26.04 34.27 -12.97
N THR A 138 24.90 34.48 -13.65
CA THR A 138 24.12 35.72 -13.62
C THR A 138 22.93 35.66 -12.66
N GLY A 139 22.72 34.53 -11.96
CA GLY A 139 21.57 34.31 -11.09
C GLY A 139 20.29 33.96 -11.87
N LEU A 140 20.41 33.58 -13.14
CA LEU A 140 19.27 33.21 -13.98
C LEU A 140 19.09 31.69 -13.93
N SER A 141 17.87 31.24 -13.62
CA SER A 141 17.54 29.81 -13.67
C SER A 141 17.42 29.34 -15.12
N VAL A 142 18.36 28.53 -15.56
CA VAL A 142 18.34 27.86 -16.86
C VAL A 142 17.83 26.44 -16.68
N GLU A 143 16.78 26.09 -17.41
CA GLU A 143 16.29 24.71 -17.47
C GLU A 143 17.28 23.87 -18.32
N VAL A 144 18.02 22.99 -17.65
CA VAL A 144 18.90 22.01 -18.28
C VAL A 144 18.16 20.69 -18.35
N LYS A 145 17.85 20.28 -19.58
CA LYS A 145 17.29 18.96 -19.87
C LYS A 145 18.40 17.91 -19.81
N THR A 146 18.08 16.74 -19.28
CA THR A 146 18.95 15.58 -19.37
C THR A 146 19.23 15.29 -20.85
N LYS A 147 20.50 15.42 -21.25
CA LYS A 147 20.92 15.29 -22.65
C LYS A 147 20.56 13.89 -23.16
N GLY A 148 19.82 13.82 -24.27
CA GLY A 148 19.38 12.56 -24.87
C GLY A 148 18.10 11.97 -24.28
N ALA A 149 17.49 12.59 -23.25
CA ALA A 149 16.22 12.11 -22.73
C ALA A 149 15.05 12.47 -23.67
N PRO A 150 14.15 11.53 -23.96
CA PRO A 150 12.98 11.82 -24.79
C PRO A 150 12.01 12.76 -24.05
N LYS A 151 11.23 13.54 -24.80
CA LYS A 151 10.21 14.44 -24.22
C LYS A 151 9.02 13.68 -23.63
N SER A 152 8.80 12.45 -24.06
CA SER A 152 7.71 11.56 -23.64
C SER A 152 8.03 10.14 -24.09
N TYR A 153 7.57 9.14 -23.35
CA TYR A 153 7.61 7.73 -23.74
C TYR A 153 6.27 7.29 -24.40
N GLY A 154 5.54 8.22 -25.01
CA GLY A 154 4.29 7.94 -25.70
C GLY A 154 3.21 7.37 -24.76
N LYS A 155 2.60 6.25 -25.15
CA LYS A 155 1.55 5.58 -24.37
C LYS A 155 2.02 5.13 -22.99
N PHE A 156 3.33 4.87 -22.84
CA PHE A 156 3.95 4.38 -21.61
C PHE A 156 4.06 5.46 -20.53
N SER A 157 3.91 6.74 -20.87
CA SER A 157 3.89 7.84 -19.91
C SER A 157 2.55 8.03 -19.19
N ASN A 158 1.53 7.26 -19.54
CA ASN A 158 0.24 7.29 -18.85
C ASN A 158 -0.10 5.88 -18.32
N PRO A 159 -0.34 5.73 -17.01
CA PRO A 159 -0.52 4.41 -16.38
C PRO A 159 -1.71 3.63 -16.93
N ARG A 160 -2.79 4.32 -17.32
CA ARG A 160 -3.99 3.67 -17.87
C ARG A 160 -3.83 3.21 -19.31
N SER A 161 -2.92 3.83 -20.07
CA SER A 161 -2.69 3.52 -21.48
C SER A 161 -1.36 2.81 -21.75
N SER A 162 -0.50 2.67 -20.74
CA SER A 162 0.80 2.00 -20.88
C SER A 162 0.62 0.53 -21.22
N GLY A 163 -0.48 -0.07 -20.75
CA GLY A 163 -0.72 -1.51 -20.83
C GLY A 163 0.19 -2.33 -19.91
N ILE A 164 1.03 -1.67 -19.10
CA ILE A 164 1.94 -2.34 -18.17
C ILE A 164 1.20 -2.51 -16.85
N LYS A 165 0.91 -3.76 -16.52
CA LYS A 165 0.28 -4.16 -15.27
C LYS A 165 1.19 -5.15 -14.55
N THR A 166 1.31 -4.98 -13.25
CA THR A 166 2.07 -5.90 -12.40
C THR A 166 1.30 -6.16 -11.11
N THR A 167 1.38 -7.37 -10.59
CA THR A 167 0.82 -7.70 -9.29
C THR A 167 1.94 -7.69 -8.28
N LEU A 168 1.84 -6.79 -7.29
CA LEU A 168 2.77 -6.77 -6.18
C LEU A 168 2.22 -7.63 -5.04
N GLY A 169 2.97 -8.65 -4.60
CA GLY A 169 2.68 -9.39 -3.36
C GLY A 169 3.91 -10.06 -2.72
N GLY A 170 3.92 -10.14 -1.39
CA GLY A 170 4.84 -10.97 -0.60
C GLY A 170 6.27 -10.41 -0.48
N ASP A 171 7.12 -10.70 -1.47
CA ASP A 171 8.56 -10.45 -1.45
C ASP A 171 8.99 -9.35 -2.44
N VAL A 172 10.31 -9.16 -2.62
CA VAL A 172 10.85 -8.25 -3.63
C VAL A 172 10.56 -8.80 -5.02
N ILE A 173 9.89 -7.99 -5.85
CA ILE A 173 9.54 -8.38 -7.21
C ILE A 173 10.51 -7.74 -8.20
N THR A 174 10.96 -8.55 -9.17
CA THR A 174 11.75 -8.05 -10.32
C THR A 174 10.81 -7.81 -11.50
N LEU A 175 10.78 -6.60 -12.03
CA LEU A 175 9.97 -6.19 -13.16
C LEU A 175 10.83 -5.43 -14.18
N ASP A 176 11.22 -6.10 -15.25
CA ASP A 176 11.90 -5.44 -16.36
C ASP A 176 10.88 -4.84 -17.33
N ILE A 177 11.12 -3.61 -17.74
CA ILE A 177 10.21 -2.83 -18.57
C ILE A 177 10.92 -2.44 -19.86
N THR A 178 10.36 -2.83 -20.99
CA THR A 178 10.86 -2.44 -22.31
C THR A 178 9.86 -1.48 -22.95
N VAL A 179 10.38 -0.34 -23.40
CA VAL A 179 9.65 0.74 -24.06
C VAL A 179 10.16 0.82 -25.49
N GLU A 180 9.25 0.80 -26.44
CA GLU A 180 9.53 1.07 -27.85
C GLU A 180 8.78 2.35 -28.21
N THR A 181 9.49 3.41 -28.61
CA THR A 181 8.93 4.74 -28.89
C THR A 181 8.79 5.06 -30.37
#